data_AF-A0A8J9ST44-F1
#
_entry.id   AF-A0A8J9ST44-F1
#
_cell.length_a   1.000
_cell.length_b   1.000
_cell.length_c   1.000
_cell.angle_alpha   90.00
_cell.angle_beta   90.00
_cell.angle_gamma   90.00
#
_symmetry.space_group_name_H-M   'P 1'
#
loop_
_entity.id
_entity.type
_entity.pdbx_description
1 polymer ?
#
loop_
_entity_poly.entity_id
_entity_poly.type
_entity_poly.pdbx_seq_one_letter_code
_entity_poly.pdbx_strand_id
1 'polypeptide(L)'
;MRTERKALRIKEYISRLWSSHATGVSSADNLGNFSHEKASLNAAEGAMLGVCVGDAAGAPLEFPRSARISEEKVHQAMQMLGGGVFQAVGPGQGTDDTELMLCLAQSLLTSKPPSLPLDEIAHAYCDWASNGPLDIGSTCEKAFATRFKSCPPQLSQAASCAAIAKQWSSRSETNDALNRVVPLAIWAWRENSSVIAHLAGLEASLSHPSPVVKDCNAAYCIAVAHLLKQPSCAETAFQAALNWAKAEAGPEVVTWLEQAQDVHYCPCVNTRAGWIKWGFLYAFRHLHLSSSFEAAR
;
A
#
# COMPACT_ATOMS: atom_id res chain seq x y z
N MET A 1 -8.81 18.41 15.98
CA MET A 1 -9.78 17.42 16.50
C MET A 1 -10.01 16.17 15.62
N ARG A 2 -10.20 16.25 14.28
CA ARG A 2 -10.39 15.05 13.42
C ARG A 2 -9.08 14.29 13.10
N THR A 3 -7.96 15.00 12.95
CA THR A 3 -6.64 14.43 12.61
C THR A 3 -5.93 13.74 13.79
N GLU A 4 -5.97 14.33 15.00
CA GLU A 4 -5.39 13.71 16.21
C GLU A 4 -6.04 12.36 16.58
N ARG A 5 -7.35 12.19 16.30
CA ARG A 5 -8.03 10.90 16.49
C ARG A 5 -7.63 9.83 15.47
N LYS A 6 -7.06 10.20 14.31
CA LYS A 6 -6.56 9.26 13.29
C LYS A 6 -5.13 8.79 13.58
N ALA A 7 -4.24 9.68 14.01
CA ALA A 7 -2.86 9.33 14.38
C ALA A 7 -2.79 8.37 15.59
N LEU A 8 -3.67 8.57 16.59
CA LEU A 8 -3.79 7.66 17.74
C LEU A 8 -4.21 6.23 17.32
N ARG A 9 -4.94 6.10 16.21
CA ARG A 9 -5.42 4.81 15.68
C ARG A 9 -4.34 4.05 14.91
N ILE A 10 -3.38 4.71 14.26
CA ILE A 10 -2.33 4.03 13.47
C ILE A 10 -1.50 3.12 14.37
N LYS A 11 -0.92 3.66 15.46
CA LYS A 11 -0.13 2.86 16.42
C LYS A 11 -0.98 1.77 17.08
N GLU A 12 -2.25 2.05 17.38
CA GLU A 12 -3.17 1.05 17.92
C GLU A 12 -3.42 -0.09 16.92
N TYR A 13 -3.66 0.21 15.65
CA TYR A 13 -3.86 -0.79 14.61
C TYR A 13 -2.59 -1.62 14.39
N ILE A 14 -1.41 -1.02 14.32
CA ILE A 14 -0.15 -1.74 14.18
C ILE A 14 0.08 -2.68 15.37
N SER A 15 -0.10 -2.18 16.59
CA SER A 15 0.03 -3.00 17.80
C SER A 15 -0.94 -4.18 17.79
N ARG A 16 -2.18 -3.99 17.33
CA ARG A 16 -3.19 -5.06 17.26
C ARG A 16 -2.95 -6.05 16.13
N LEU A 17 -2.51 -5.59 14.96
CA LEU A 17 -2.09 -6.43 13.83
C LEU A 17 -0.87 -7.28 14.21
N TRP A 18 0.07 -6.70 14.96
CA TRP A 18 1.23 -7.42 15.48
C TRP A 18 0.84 -8.43 16.56
N SER A 19 0.05 -8.01 17.55
CA SER A 19 -0.34 -8.82 18.71
C SER A 19 -1.26 -10.00 18.34
N SER A 20 -1.99 -9.94 17.23
CA SER A 20 -2.80 -11.07 16.74
C SER A 20 -1.95 -12.32 16.43
N HIS A 21 -0.64 -12.14 16.27
CA HIS A 21 0.37 -13.16 16.01
C HIS A 21 1.22 -13.57 17.22
N ALA A 22 1.06 -12.91 18.38
CA ALA A 22 1.81 -13.25 19.59
C ALA A 22 1.29 -14.57 20.19
N THR A 23 1.90 -15.69 19.80
CA THR A 23 1.80 -16.95 20.52
C THR A 23 2.68 -16.86 21.77
N GLY A 24 2.14 -17.22 22.94
CA GLY A 24 2.84 -17.12 24.22
C GLY A 24 4.25 -17.74 24.19
N VAL A 25 5.27 -16.89 24.30
CA VAL A 25 6.67 -17.31 24.36
C VAL A 25 7.04 -17.63 25.81
N SER A 26 7.51 -18.86 26.02
CA SER A 26 8.05 -19.38 27.28
C SER A 26 9.44 -18.78 27.57
N SER A 27 9.74 -18.59 28.86
CA SER A 27 10.66 -17.60 29.42
C SER A 27 12.15 -17.99 29.52
N ALA A 28 12.80 -18.45 28.43
CA ALA A 28 14.24 -18.79 28.52
C ALA A 28 15.16 -18.23 27.42
N ASP A 29 14.65 -17.78 26.25
CA ASP A 29 15.48 -17.26 25.13
C ASP A 29 15.31 -15.74 24.90
N ASN A 30 15.25 -14.97 26.00
CA ASN A 30 14.48 -13.72 26.02
C ASN A 30 15.15 -12.44 25.48
N LEU A 31 16.47 -12.36 25.24
CA LEU A 31 17.09 -11.07 24.83
C LEU A 31 17.21 -10.91 23.31
N GLY A 32 17.71 -11.94 22.61
CA GLY A 32 17.84 -11.92 21.15
C GLY A 32 16.49 -11.85 20.44
N ASN A 33 15.54 -12.70 20.85
CA ASN A 33 14.18 -12.71 20.32
C ASN A 33 13.44 -11.40 20.61
N PHE A 34 13.61 -10.81 21.80
CA PHE A 34 12.99 -9.53 22.13
C PHE A 34 13.56 -8.37 21.29
N SER A 35 14.87 -8.37 21.02
CA SER A 35 15.49 -7.35 20.17
C SER A 35 15.02 -7.44 18.71
N HIS A 36 14.87 -8.65 18.19
CA HIS A 36 14.37 -8.91 16.85
C HIS A 36 12.89 -8.54 16.72
N GLU A 37 12.04 -8.99 17.65
CA GLU A 37 10.61 -8.69 17.65
C GLU A 37 10.35 -7.17 17.76
N LYS A 38 11.12 -6.47 18.58
CA LYS A 38 11.06 -5.01 18.66
C LYS A 38 11.49 -4.34 17.34
N ALA A 39 12.53 -4.85 16.68
CA ALA A 39 12.97 -4.33 15.39
C ALA A 39 11.92 -4.55 14.29
N SER A 40 11.27 -5.72 14.27
CA SER A 40 10.20 -6.02 13.33
C SER A 40 8.94 -5.17 13.57
N LEU A 41 8.58 -4.95 14.85
CA LEU A 41 7.48 -4.03 15.19
C LEU A 41 7.80 -2.60 14.73
N ASN A 42 9.02 -2.10 14.98
CA ASN A 42 9.44 -0.79 14.49
C ASN A 42 9.38 -0.70 12.95
N ALA A 43 9.75 -1.77 12.25
CA ALA A 43 9.64 -1.84 10.79
C ALA A 43 8.19 -1.80 10.32
N ALA A 44 7.26 -2.49 11.01
CA ALA A 44 5.83 -2.44 10.73
C ALA A 44 5.25 -1.03 10.97
N GLU A 45 5.65 -0.38 12.07
CA GLU A 45 5.28 1.01 12.34
C GLU A 45 5.82 1.96 11.27
N GLY A 46 7.09 1.81 10.91
CA GLY A 46 7.75 2.58 9.87
C GLY A 46 7.09 2.43 8.51
N ALA A 47 6.65 1.21 8.15
CA ALA A 47 5.98 0.96 6.88
C ALA A 47 4.64 1.71 6.77
N MET A 48 3.77 1.63 7.80
CA MET A 48 2.49 2.35 7.78
C MET A 48 2.65 3.87 7.91
N LEU A 49 3.58 4.34 8.75
CA LEU A 49 3.87 5.77 8.86
C LEU A 49 4.50 6.32 7.57
N GLY A 50 5.31 5.51 6.89
CA GLY A 50 5.90 5.85 5.60
C GLY A 50 4.85 6.12 4.54
N VAL A 51 3.79 5.29 4.46
CA VAL A 51 2.63 5.56 3.60
C VAL A 51 2.00 6.91 3.94
N CYS A 52 1.72 7.16 5.23
CA CYS A 52 1.07 8.41 5.65
C CYS A 52 1.89 9.67 5.32
N VAL A 53 3.21 9.59 5.50
CA VAL A 53 4.12 10.72 5.20
C VAL A 53 4.28 10.91 3.70
N GLY A 54 4.44 9.81 2.94
CA GLY A 54 4.55 9.87 1.48
C GLY A 54 3.32 10.46 0.83
N ASP A 55 2.13 10.02 1.27
CA ASP A 55 0.84 10.58 0.87
C ASP A 55 0.76 12.08 1.19
N ALA A 56 0.92 12.47 2.46
CA ALA A 56 0.78 13.88 2.86
C ALA A 56 1.81 14.82 2.20
N ALA A 57 3.03 14.34 1.93
CA ALA A 57 4.06 15.09 1.23
C ALA A 57 3.85 15.10 -0.30
N GLY A 58 3.29 14.04 -0.87
CA GLY A 58 3.03 13.90 -2.30
C GLY A 58 1.77 14.64 -2.76
N ALA A 59 0.73 14.69 -1.94
CA ALA A 59 -0.58 15.26 -2.29
C ALA A 59 -0.52 16.70 -2.86
N PRO A 60 0.29 17.64 -2.32
CA PRO A 60 0.39 18.98 -2.88
C PRO A 60 1.02 19.05 -4.28
N LEU A 61 1.74 17.99 -4.69
CA LEU A 61 2.48 17.89 -5.95
C LEU A 61 1.70 17.17 -7.04
N GLU A 62 0.53 16.62 -6.73
CA GLU A 62 -0.30 15.95 -7.70
C GLU A 62 -0.86 16.88 -8.79
N PHE A 63 -1.10 16.31 -9.96
CA PHE A 63 -1.66 16.97 -11.14
C PHE A 63 -1.02 18.34 -11.45
N PRO A 64 0.32 18.41 -11.58
CA PRO A 64 0.99 19.68 -11.77
C PRO A 64 0.55 20.32 -13.09
N ARG A 65 0.17 21.62 -13.04
CA ARG A 65 -0.13 22.40 -14.25
C ARG A 65 1.08 22.59 -15.16
N SER A 66 2.29 22.42 -14.63
CA SER A 66 3.57 22.53 -15.36
C SER A 66 4.22 21.17 -15.56
N ALA A 67 4.88 20.98 -16.71
CA ALA A 67 5.54 19.71 -17.06
C ALA A 67 6.72 19.31 -16.15
N ARG A 68 7.21 20.23 -15.30
CA ARG A 68 8.26 19.98 -14.31
C ARG A 68 7.86 20.55 -12.95
N ILE A 69 8.17 19.80 -11.90
CA ILE A 69 8.10 20.21 -10.51
C ILE A 69 9.49 20.76 -10.14
N SER A 70 9.55 21.99 -9.61
CA SER A 70 10.82 22.59 -9.21
C SER A 70 11.27 22.03 -7.86
N GLU A 71 12.58 22.02 -7.61
CA GLU A 71 13.16 21.61 -6.32
C GLU A 71 12.55 22.39 -5.14
N GLU A 72 12.30 23.69 -5.33
CA GLU A 72 11.62 24.52 -4.31
C GLU A 72 10.22 23.99 -3.97
N LYS A 73 9.44 23.54 -4.97
CA LYS A 73 8.11 22.97 -4.73
C LYS A 73 8.21 21.64 -3.98
N VAL A 74 9.20 20.81 -4.33
CA VAL A 74 9.47 19.57 -3.61
C VAL A 74 9.84 19.89 -2.15
N HIS A 75 10.73 20.85 -1.92
CA HIS A 75 11.13 21.25 -0.57
C HIS A 75 9.94 21.73 0.28
N GLN A 76 9.07 22.56 -0.29
CA GLN A 76 7.85 23.03 0.38
C GLN A 76 6.88 21.88 0.68
N ALA A 77 6.71 20.94 -0.26
CA ALA A 77 5.86 19.78 -0.07
C ALA A 77 6.38 18.85 1.04
N MET A 78 7.71 18.70 1.16
CA MET A 78 8.36 17.92 2.23
C MET A 78 8.15 18.50 3.64
N GLN A 79 7.74 19.77 3.75
CA GLN A 79 7.30 20.36 5.01
C GLN A 79 5.85 19.98 5.37
N MET A 80 5.14 19.27 4.49
CA MET A 80 3.75 18.83 4.65
C MET A 80 2.80 19.96 5.07
N LEU A 81 2.95 21.14 4.47
CA LEU A 81 2.15 22.32 4.77
C LEU A 81 0.70 22.24 4.22
N GLY A 82 0.39 21.19 3.46
CA GLY A 82 -0.89 21.04 2.76
C GLY A 82 -0.93 21.80 1.43
N GLY A 83 -2.13 22.08 0.93
CA GLY A 83 -2.39 22.78 -0.32
C GLY A 83 -2.96 21.88 -1.42
N GLY A 84 -2.22 21.74 -2.53
CA GLY A 84 -2.65 20.99 -3.72
C GLY A 84 -3.52 21.80 -4.70
N VAL A 85 -3.94 21.15 -5.78
CA VAL A 85 -4.63 21.79 -6.93
C VAL A 85 -5.89 22.56 -6.53
N PHE A 86 -6.54 22.15 -5.43
CA PHE A 86 -7.75 22.78 -4.92
C PHE A 86 -7.62 23.39 -3.51
N GLN A 87 -6.40 23.54 -2.98
CA GLN A 87 -6.15 24.04 -1.61
C GLN A 87 -6.94 23.26 -0.53
N ALA A 88 -7.20 21.99 -0.79
CA ALA A 88 -8.14 21.19 -0.01
C ALA A 88 -7.44 20.25 0.98
N VAL A 89 -6.12 20.06 0.84
CA VAL A 89 -5.30 19.25 1.75
C VAL A 89 -4.81 20.13 2.90
N GLY A 90 -5.11 19.78 4.15
CA GLY A 90 -4.57 20.46 5.32
C GLY A 90 -3.13 20.05 5.66
N PRO A 91 -2.42 20.79 6.54
CA PRO A 91 -1.08 20.40 6.97
C PRO A 91 -1.03 18.98 7.56
N GLY A 92 -0.14 18.14 7.03
CA GLY A 92 0.03 16.74 7.43
C GLY A 92 -1.17 15.82 7.17
N GLN A 93 -2.15 16.25 6.39
CA GLN A 93 -3.33 15.45 6.06
C GLN A 93 -3.02 14.50 4.90
N GLY A 94 -3.19 13.19 5.10
CA GLY A 94 -3.22 12.21 4.00
C GLY A 94 -4.55 12.22 3.24
N THR A 95 -4.54 11.66 2.04
CA THR A 95 -5.67 11.53 1.10
C THR A 95 -6.27 10.12 1.14
N ASP A 96 -6.81 9.64 0.01
CA ASP A 96 -7.35 8.30 -0.18
C ASP A 96 -6.32 7.20 0.07
N ASP A 97 -5.04 7.40 -0.23
CA ASP A 97 -3.98 6.43 0.07
C ASP A 97 -3.96 6.06 1.55
N THR A 98 -3.85 7.05 2.44
CA THR A 98 -3.89 6.85 3.90
C THR A 98 -5.25 6.34 4.35
N GLU A 99 -6.35 6.88 3.84
CA GLU A 99 -7.69 6.52 4.30
C GLU A 99 -8.08 5.07 3.93
N LEU A 100 -7.80 4.64 2.70
CA LEU A 100 -8.00 3.26 2.26
C LEU A 100 -7.05 2.31 2.98
N MET A 101 -5.79 2.69 3.20
CA MET A 101 -4.87 1.90 4.02
C MET A 101 -5.44 1.65 5.42
N LEU A 102 -6.03 2.68 6.05
CA LEU A 102 -6.64 2.56 7.38
C LEU A 102 -7.90 1.68 7.37
N CYS A 103 -8.73 1.76 6.33
CA CYS A 103 -9.86 0.85 6.14
C CYS A 103 -9.37 -0.61 6.06
N LEU A 104 -8.33 -0.88 5.26
CA LEU A 104 -7.74 -2.22 5.16
C LEU A 104 -7.21 -2.70 6.51
N ALA A 105 -6.41 -1.89 7.20
CA ALA A 105 -5.84 -2.22 8.49
C ALA A 105 -6.93 -2.58 9.52
N GLN A 106 -8.03 -1.81 9.55
CA GLN A 106 -9.13 -2.05 10.47
C GLN A 106 -9.88 -3.35 10.14
N SER A 107 -10.18 -3.61 8.86
CA SER A 107 -10.89 -4.84 8.46
C SER A 107 -10.05 -6.09 8.70
N LEU A 108 -8.72 -6.04 8.53
CA LEU A 108 -7.84 -7.19 8.79
C LEU A 108 -7.80 -7.61 10.26
N LEU A 109 -8.24 -6.76 11.20
CA LEU A 109 -8.33 -7.11 12.62
C LEU A 109 -9.46 -8.10 12.95
N THR A 110 -10.37 -8.37 12.01
CA THR A 110 -11.50 -9.29 12.21
C THR A 110 -11.13 -10.75 11.97
N SER A 111 -9.96 -11.03 11.38
CA SER A 111 -9.51 -12.38 11.06
C SER A 111 -7.99 -12.55 11.21
N LYS A 112 -7.49 -13.76 10.92
CA LYS A 112 -6.06 -14.10 10.90
C LYS A 112 -5.67 -14.72 9.56
N PRO A 113 -4.41 -14.57 9.11
CA PRO A 113 -3.95 -15.23 7.89
C PRO A 113 -4.11 -16.75 8.00
N PRO A 114 -4.38 -17.46 6.89
CA PRO A 114 -4.58 -16.92 5.53
C PRO A 114 -6.03 -16.52 5.22
N SER A 115 -6.92 -16.43 6.22
CA SER A 115 -8.35 -16.14 6.01
C SER A 115 -8.57 -14.63 5.82
N LEU A 116 -8.53 -14.17 4.57
CA LEU A 116 -8.75 -12.75 4.24
C LEU A 116 -10.24 -12.38 4.44
N PRO A 117 -10.58 -11.38 5.26
CA PRO A 117 -11.96 -10.96 5.50
C PRO A 117 -12.40 -10.02 4.36
N LEU A 118 -12.48 -10.58 3.15
CA LEU A 118 -12.57 -9.82 1.91
C LEU A 118 -13.87 -9.01 1.82
N ASP A 119 -14.96 -9.52 2.40
CA ASP A 119 -16.25 -8.84 2.42
C ASP A 119 -16.27 -7.65 3.39
N GLU A 120 -15.64 -7.79 4.54
CA GLU A 120 -15.43 -6.71 5.52
C GLU A 120 -14.50 -5.62 4.96
N ILE A 121 -13.47 -6.00 4.20
CA ILE A 121 -12.62 -5.05 3.48
C ILE A 121 -13.46 -4.27 2.47
N ALA A 122 -14.26 -4.97 1.65
CA ALA A 122 -15.10 -4.33 0.64
C ALA A 122 -16.16 -3.41 1.24
N HIS A 123 -16.84 -3.81 2.33
CA HIS A 123 -17.76 -2.94 3.06
C HIS A 123 -17.08 -1.68 3.57
N ALA A 124 -15.90 -1.80 4.20
CA ALA A 124 -15.16 -0.64 4.71
C ALA A 124 -14.77 0.35 3.61
N TYR A 125 -14.38 -0.12 2.43
CA TYR A 125 -14.11 0.74 1.27
C TYR A 125 -15.37 1.41 0.73
N CYS A 126 -16.48 0.68 0.62
CA CYS A 126 -17.76 1.24 0.15
C CYS A 126 -18.35 2.28 1.11
N ASP A 127 -18.24 2.03 2.41
CA ASP A 127 -18.66 2.98 3.45
C ASP A 127 -17.78 4.23 3.42
N TRP A 128 -16.46 4.07 3.27
CA TRP A 128 -15.53 5.20 3.09
C TRP A 128 -15.89 6.05 1.86
N ALA A 129 -16.04 5.43 0.69
CA ALA A 129 -16.39 6.13 -0.55
C ALA A 129 -17.75 6.85 -0.43
N SER A 130 -18.73 6.23 0.24
CA SER A 130 -20.06 6.82 0.46
C SER A 130 -20.06 8.03 1.40
N ASN A 131 -19.02 8.22 2.21
CA ASN A 131 -18.89 9.34 3.14
C ASN A 131 -18.27 10.60 2.51
N GLY A 132 -17.96 10.58 1.20
CA GLY A 132 -17.41 11.73 0.48
C GLY A 132 -15.97 12.03 0.90
N PRO A 133 -15.01 11.15 0.57
CA PRO A 133 -13.61 11.40 0.89
C PRO A 133 -13.07 12.63 0.15
N LEU A 134 -11.93 13.15 0.62
CA LEU A 134 -11.29 14.32 0.01
C LEU A 134 -10.90 14.04 -1.44
N ASP A 135 -10.39 12.82 -1.68
CA ASP A 135 -10.01 12.32 -3.00
C ASP A 135 -10.47 10.86 -3.13
N ILE A 136 -10.65 10.42 -4.37
CA ILE A 136 -10.89 9.03 -4.74
C ILE A 136 -10.56 8.82 -6.22
N GLY A 137 -9.59 7.96 -6.50
CA GLY A 137 -9.26 7.62 -7.88
C GLY A 137 -10.44 6.98 -8.63
N SER A 138 -10.56 7.28 -9.92
CA SER A 138 -11.74 6.89 -10.73
C SER A 138 -11.96 5.38 -10.84
N THR A 139 -10.93 4.55 -10.60
CA THR A 139 -11.08 3.09 -10.58
C THR A 139 -11.63 2.62 -9.24
N CYS A 140 -11.13 3.17 -8.13
CA CYS A 140 -11.69 2.95 -6.79
C CYS A 140 -13.13 3.45 -6.71
N GLU A 141 -13.44 4.64 -7.22
CA GLU A 141 -14.79 5.20 -7.24
C GLU A 141 -15.77 4.25 -7.92
N LYS A 142 -15.45 3.75 -9.12
CA LYS A 142 -16.34 2.81 -9.82
C LYS A 142 -16.61 1.54 -9.02
N ALA A 143 -15.58 0.98 -8.38
CA ALA A 143 -15.71 -0.26 -7.61
C ALA A 143 -16.47 -0.04 -6.28
N PHE A 144 -16.23 1.08 -5.60
CA PHE A 144 -16.64 1.30 -4.21
C PHE A 144 -17.84 2.25 -4.05
N ALA A 145 -18.19 3.04 -5.06
CA ALA A 145 -19.45 3.84 -5.08
C ALA A 145 -20.71 2.96 -5.17
N THR A 146 -20.54 1.63 -5.13
CA THR A 146 -21.56 0.62 -4.96
C THR A 146 -22.21 0.74 -3.59
N ARG A 147 -23.13 1.69 -3.43
CA ARG A 147 -24.20 1.53 -2.44
C ARG A 147 -24.87 0.17 -2.69
N PHE A 148 -25.29 -0.49 -1.62
CA PHE A 148 -26.12 -1.70 -1.52
C PHE A 148 -27.33 -1.84 -2.50
N LYS A 149 -27.53 -0.93 -3.46
CA LYS A 149 -28.65 -0.83 -4.40
C LYS A 149 -28.41 -1.45 -5.79
N SER A 150 -27.17 -1.80 -6.13
CA SER A 150 -26.86 -2.43 -7.44
C SER A 150 -26.23 -3.81 -7.31
N CYS A 151 -26.00 -4.28 -6.09
CA CYS A 151 -25.60 -5.64 -5.82
C CYS A 151 -26.79 -6.57 -6.14
N PRO A 152 -26.66 -7.54 -7.07
CA PRO A 152 -27.64 -8.60 -7.17
C PRO A 152 -27.76 -9.23 -5.76
N PRO A 153 -28.96 -9.45 -5.21
CA PRO A 153 -29.15 -9.90 -3.82
C PRO A 153 -28.48 -11.23 -3.46
N GLN A 154 -27.80 -11.89 -4.40
CA GLN A 154 -27.09 -13.15 -4.26
C GLN A 154 -25.56 -13.02 -4.14
N LEU A 155 -24.97 -11.84 -4.39
CA LEU A 155 -23.51 -11.66 -4.32
C LEU A 155 -23.10 -10.99 -3.00
N SER A 156 -21.92 -11.34 -2.50
CA SER A 156 -21.29 -10.59 -1.41
C SER A 156 -20.83 -9.20 -1.90
N GLN A 157 -20.53 -8.28 -0.98
CA GLN A 157 -20.00 -6.96 -1.33
C GLN A 157 -18.67 -7.08 -2.07
N ALA A 158 -17.77 -7.95 -1.61
CA ALA A 158 -16.49 -8.22 -2.28
C ALA A 158 -16.68 -8.73 -3.72
N ALA A 159 -17.55 -9.71 -3.92
CA ALA A 159 -17.85 -10.25 -5.25
C ALA A 159 -18.42 -9.17 -6.18
N SER A 160 -19.22 -8.25 -5.64
CA SER A 160 -19.82 -7.15 -6.39
C SER A 160 -18.80 -6.11 -6.81
N CYS A 161 -17.93 -5.69 -5.89
CA CYS A 161 -16.82 -4.78 -6.19
C CYS A 161 -15.92 -5.38 -7.27
N ALA A 162 -15.51 -6.64 -7.10
CA ALA A 162 -14.66 -7.33 -8.08
C ALA A 162 -15.33 -7.49 -9.46
N ALA A 163 -16.64 -7.76 -9.51
CA ALA A 163 -17.38 -7.86 -10.78
C ALA A 163 -17.42 -6.52 -11.51
N ILE A 164 -17.67 -5.42 -10.80
CA ILE A 164 -17.71 -4.06 -11.36
C ILE A 164 -16.32 -3.62 -11.79
N ALA A 165 -15.30 -3.88 -10.98
CA ALA A 165 -13.91 -3.64 -11.31
C ALA A 165 -13.51 -4.39 -12.59
N LYS A 166 -13.92 -5.65 -12.73
CA LYS A 166 -13.68 -6.44 -13.96
C LYS A 166 -14.42 -5.89 -15.17
N GLN A 167 -15.64 -5.39 -14.99
CA GLN A 167 -16.43 -4.83 -16.10
C GLN A 167 -15.86 -3.50 -16.60
N TRP A 168 -15.47 -2.60 -15.69
CA TRP A 168 -15.19 -1.20 -16.03
C TRP A 168 -13.71 -0.80 -15.95
N SER A 169 -12.90 -1.59 -15.25
CA SER A 169 -11.51 -1.25 -14.91
C SER A 169 -10.55 -2.42 -15.15
N SER A 170 -10.92 -3.40 -15.99
CA SER A 170 -10.11 -4.62 -16.21
C SER A 170 -8.70 -4.38 -16.73
N ARG A 171 -8.49 -3.25 -17.40
CA ARG A 171 -7.19 -2.81 -17.94
C ARG A 171 -6.63 -1.59 -17.21
N SER A 172 -7.24 -1.19 -16.09
CA SER A 172 -6.70 -0.08 -15.30
C SER A 172 -5.39 -0.52 -14.65
N GLU A 173 -4.37 0.31 -14.80
CA GLU A 173 -3.05 0.12 -14.20
C GLU A 173 -2.72 1.32 -13.30
N THR A 174 -3.72 1.90 -12.65
CA THR A 174 -3.48 2.96 -11.68
C THR A 174 -2.93 2.38 -10.36
N ASN A 175 -2.23 3.21 -9.59
CA ASN A 175 -1.47 2.81 -8.40
C ASN A 175 -2.29 2.67 -7.12
N ASP A 176 -3.59 2.99 -7.13
CA ASP A 176 -4.42 3.09 -5.92
C ASP A 176 -4.46 1.79 -5.09
N ALA A 177 -4.39 0.63 -5.76
CA ALA A 177 -4.35 -0.66 -5.07
C ALA A 177 -3.00 -0.91 -4.39
N LEU A 178 -1.89 -0.42 -4.96
CA LEU A 178 -0.56 -0.58 -4.39
C LEU A 178 -0.38 0.32 -3.16
N ASN A 179 -0.85 1.57 -3.25
CA ASN A 179 -0.64 2.58 -2.22
C ASN A 179 -1.27 2.21 -0.87
N ARG A 180 -2.35 1.40 -0.87
CA ARG A 180 -3.06 0.99 0.36
C ARG A 180 -2.63 -0.36 0.94
N VAL A 181 -1.76 -1.14 0.28
CA VAL A 181 -1.62 -2.59 0.54
C VAL A 181 -0.75 -2.96 1.76
N VAL A 182 0.04 -2.01 2.30
CA VAL A 182 1.00 -2.26 3.39
C VAL A 182 0.42 -3.03 4.60
N PRO A 183 -0.79 -2.74 5.10
CA PRO A 183 -1.39 -3.49 6.21
C PRO A 183 -1.57 -4.99 5.92
N LEU A 184 -1.82 -5.38 4.67
CA LEU A 184 -1.91 -6.79 4.29
C LEU A 184 -0.54 -7.48 4.39
N ALA A 185 0.53 -6.80 3.99
CA ALA A 185 1.88 -7.32 4.15
C ALA A 185 2.28 -7.48 5.63
N ILE A 186 1.90 -6.52 6.47
CA ILE A 186 2.09 -6.61 7.93
C ILE A 186 1.23 -7.72 8.53
N TRP A 187 -0.04 -7.85 8.12
CA TRP A 187 -0.94 -8.87 8.64
C TRP A 187 -0.50 -10.28 8.22
N ALA A 188 -0.05 -10.48 6.98
CA ALA A 188 0.39 -11.77 6.47
C ALA A 188 1.90 -12.03 6.60
N TRP A 189 2.64 -11.22 7.37
CA TRP A 189 4.10 -11.20 7.31
C TRP A 189 4.77 -12.55 7.62
N ARG A 190 4.14 -13.42 8.43
CA ARG A 190 4.67 -14.76 8.74
C ARG A 190 4.38 -15.81 7.68
N GLU A 191 3.47 -15.54 6.76
CA GLU A 191 3.12 -16.44 5.68
C GLU A 191 4.26 -16.58 4.66
N ASN A 192 4.14 -17.60 3.81
CA ASN A 192 5.04 -17.77 2.67
C ASN A 192 4.65 -16.86 1.49
N SER A 193 5.60 -16.63 0.58
CA SER A 193 5.41 -15.68 -0.53
C SER A 193 4.23 -16.01 -1.44
N SER A 194 3.91 -17.30 -1.64
CA SER A 194 2.75 -17.71 -2.47
C SER A 194 1.43 -17.30 -1.83
N VAL A 195 1.29 -17.50 -0.51
CA VAL A 195 0.12 -17.06 0.25
C VAL A 195 0.01 -15.53 0.24
N ILE A 196 1.10 -14.81 0.51
CA ILE A 196 1.12 -13.34 0.49
C ILE A 196 0.70 -12.82 -0.89
N ALA A 197 1.26 -13.37 -1.96
CA ALA A 197 0.93 -12.98 -3.34
C ALA A 197 -0.55 -13.23 -3.66
N HIS A 198 -1.08 -14.38 -3.26
CA HIS A 198 -2.49 -14.70 -3.46
C HIS A 198 -3.41 -13.70 -2.73
N LEU A 199 -3.13 -13.41 -1.46
CA LEU A 199 -3.90 -12.46 -0.65
C LEU A 199 -3.84 -11.04 -1.21
N ALA A 200 -2.66 -10.57 -1.59
CA ALA A 200 -2.47 -9.26 -2.21
C ALA A 200 -3.23 -9.16 -3.54
N GLY A 201 -3.23 -10.22 -4.35
CA GLY A 201 -3.99 -10.30 -5.59
C GLY A 201 -5.51 -10.29 -5.38
N LEU A 202 -6.02 -10.93 -4.31
CA LEU A 202 -7.45 -10.90 -3.96
C LEU A 202 -7.89 -9.49 -3.54
N GLU A 203 -7.13 -8.84 -2.66
CA GLU A 203 -7.42 -7.47 -2.20
C GLU A 203 -7.39 -6.48 -3.37
N ALA A 204 -6.35 -6.54 -4.21
CA ALA A 204 -6.21 -5.67 -5.38
C ALA A 204 -7.41 -5.83 -6.33
N SER A 205 -7.89 -7.08 -6.51
CA SER A 205 -9.00 -7.39 -7.42
C SER A 205 -10.34 -6.77 -7.02
N LEU A 206 -10.47 -6.23 -5.80
CA LEU A 206 -11.66 -5.48 -5.39
C LEU A 206 -11.88 -4.23 -6.24
N SER A 207 -10.82 -3.62 -6.79
CA SER A 207 -10.90 -2.44 -7.67
C SER A 207 -10.03 -2.52 -8.93
N HIS A 208 -8.92 -3.25 -8.87
CA HIS A 208 -7.91 -3.33 -9.92
C HIS A 208 -7.59 -4.80 -10.25
N PRO A 209 -8.39 -5.46 -11.11
CA PRO A 209 -8.21 -6.87 -11.43
C PRO A 209 -7.14 -7.10 -12.51
N SER A 210 -6.48 -6.04 -12.97
CA SER A 210 -5.38 -6.12 -13.94
C SER A 210 -4.26 -7.03 -13.39
N PRO A 211 -3.78 -8.03 -14.16
CA PRO A 211 -2.72 -8.93 -13.71
C PRO A 211 -1.46 -8.19 -13.25
N VAL A 212 -1.02 -7.17 -13.99
CA VAL A 212 0.19 -6.40 -13.64
C VAL A 212 0.04 -5.66 -12.30
N VAL A 213 -1.16 -5.17 -11.98
CA VAL A 213 -1.42 -4.51 -10.68
C VAL A 213 -1.37 -5.52 -9.54
N LYS A 214 -1.97 -6.69 -9.73
CA LYS A 214 -1.93 -7.77 -8.74
C LYS A 214 -0.49 -8.24 -8.49
N ASP A 215 0.30 -8.35 -9.55
CA ASP A 215 1.69 -8.79 -9.46
C ASP A 215 2.57 -7.73 -8.78
N CYS A 216 2.36 -6.44 -9.06
CA CYS A 216 3.01 -5.35 -8.33
C CYS A 216 2.67 -5.38 -6.83
N ASN A 217 1.39 -5.54 -6.47
CA ASN A 217 0.96 -5.65 -5.08
C ASN A 217 1.59 -6.86 -4.38
N ALA A 218 1.66 -8.01 -5.06
CA ALA A 218 2.27 -9.22 -4.54
C ALA A 218 3.78 -9.04 -4.29
N ALA A 219 4.54 -8.58 -5.29
CA ALA A 219 5.98 -8.33 -5.15
C ALA A 219 6.28 -7.32 -4.04
N TYR A 220 5.51 -6.24 -3.97
CA TYR A 220 5.65 -5.22 -2.92
C TYR A 220 5.36 -5.78 -1.52
N CYS A 221 4.28 -6.55 -1.35
CA CYS A 221 3.96 -7.20 -0.08
C CYS A 221 5.03 -8.20 0.35
N ILE A 222 5.60 -8.96 -0.59
CA ILE A 222 6.69 -9.90 -0.31
C ILE A 222 7.93 -9.16 0.18
N ALA A 223 8.32 -8.05 -0.45
CA ALA A 223 9.44 -7.24 0.00
C ALA A 223 9.21 -6.68 1.41
N VAL A 224 8.02 -6.12 1.67
CA VAL A 224 7.64 -5.61 3.00
C VAL A 224 7.68 -6.73 4.04
N ALA A 225 7.00 -7.86 3.80
CA ALA A 225 7.01 -9.00 4.72
C ALA A 225 8.43 -9.53 4.99
N HIS A 226 9.30 -9.52 3.98
CA HIS A 226 10.71 -9.89 4.16
C HIS A 226 11.45 -8.91 5.07
N LEU A 227 11.26 -7.59 4.89
CA LEU A 227 11.83 -6.57 5.78
C LEU A 227 11.31 -6.67 7.21
N LEU A 228 10.08 -7.15 7.42
CA LEU A 228 9.56 -7.44 8.76
C LEU A 228 10.23 -8.67 9.38
N LYS A 229 10.50 -9.72 8.60
CA LYS A 229 11.25 -10.92 9.08
C LYS A 229 12.72 -10.61 9.33
N GLN A 230 13.34 -9.79 8.50
CA GLN A 230 14.76 -9.47 8.53
C GLN A 230 14.95 -7.95 8.39
N PRO A 231 14.73 -7.18 9.48
CA PRO A 231 14.91 -5.74 9.47
C PRO A 231 16.35 -5.38 9.07
N SER A 232 16.50 -4.35 8.22
CA SER A 232 17.79 -3.88 7.66
C SER A 232 18.37 -4.66 6.48
N CYS A 233 17.71 -5.71 5.98
CA CYS A 233 18.23 -6.51 4.86
C CYS A 233 17.58 -6.12 3.52
N ALA A 234 17.71 -4.84 3.12
CA ALA A 234 17.08 -4.27 1.92
C ALA A 234 17.39 -5.04 0.62
N GLU A 235 18.66 -5.43 0.42
CA GLU A 235 19.09 -6.22 -0.72
C GLU A 235 18.34 -7.56 -0.81
N THR A 236 18.24 -8.28 0.30
CA THR A 236 17.53 -9.58 0.32
C THR A 236 16.03 -9.44 0.16
N ALA A 237 15.43 -8.34 0.63
CA ALA A 237 14.02 -8.05 0.42
C ALA A 237 13.71 -7.76 -1.06
N PHE A 238 14.58 -6.99 -1.71
CA PHE A 238 14.52 -6.79 -3.16
C PHE A 238 14.62 -8.13 -3.90
N GLN A 239 15.61 -8.95 -3.54
CA GLN A 239 15.85 -10.22 -4.20
C GLN A 239 14.69 -11.22 -3.96
N ALA A 240 14.05 -11.21 -2.79
CA ALA A 240 12.88 -12.02 -2.51
C ALA A 240 11.71 -11.69 -3.45
N ALA A 241 11.44 -10.40 -3.67
CA ALA A 241 10.42 -9.96 -4.62
C ALA A 241 10.79 -10.29 -6.08
N LEU A 242 12.04 -10.05 -6.49
CA LEU A 242 12.50 -10.36 -7.84
C LEU A 242 12.47 -11.87 -8.15
N ASN A 243 12.89 -12.71 -7.20
CA ASN A 243 12.84 -14.17 -7.36
C ASN A 243 11.40 -14.67 -7.51
N TRP A 244 10.48 -14.16 -6.69
CA TRP A 244 9.07 -14.48 -6.83
C TRP A 244 8.53 -14.01 -8.19
N ALA A 245 8.83 -12.77 -8.60
CA ALA A 245 8.36 -12.22 -9.86
C ALA A 245 8.85 -13.03 -11.07
N LYS A 246 10.11 -13.48 -11.07
CA LYS A 246 10.67 -14.34 -12.13
C LYS A 246 10.00 -15.70 -12.22
N ALA A 247 9.45 -16.20 -11.12
CA ALA A 247 8.77 -17.48 -11.07
C ALA A 247 7.27 -17.39 -11.42
N GLU A 248 6.59 -16.34 -10.96
CA GLU A 248 5.12 -16.32 -10.91
C GLU A 248 4.47 -15.10 -11.57
N ALA A 249 5.20 -13.98 -11.75
CA ALA A 249 4.61 -12.73 -12.26
C ALA A 249 4.71 -12.59 -13.79
N GLY A 250 3.95 -11.65 -14.34
CA GLY A 250 4.07 -11.23 -15.73
C GLY A 250 5.44 -10.58 -16.05
N PRO A 251 5.87 -10.63 -17.32
CA PRO A 251 7.19 -10.14 -17.74
C PRO A 251 7.39 -8.63 -17.52
N GLU A 252 6.31 -7.85 -17.46
CA GLU A 252 6.36 -6.41 -17.21
C GLU A 252 6.91 -6.10 -15.81
N VAL A 253 6.42 -6.79 -14.78
CA VAL A 253 6.87 -6.58 -13.39
C VAL A 253 8.33 -6.97 -13.23
N VAL A 254 8.75 -8.08 -13.84
CA VAL A 254 10.17 -8.49 -13.87
C VAL A 254 11.03 -7.40 -14.51
N THR A 255 10.60 -6.88 -15.67
CA THR A 255 11.30 -5.81 -16.38
C THR A 255 11.40 -4.55 -15.53
N TRP A 256 10.35 -4.18 -14.80
CA TRP A 256 10.35 -2.97 -13.97
C TRP A 256 11.23 -3.11 -12.74
N LEU A 257 11.31 -4.30 -12.14
CA LEU A 257 12.27 -4.59 -11.08
C LEU A 257 13.71 -4.50 -11.61
N GLU A 258 14.01 -5.08 -12.77
CA GLU A 258 15.34 -4.97 -13.39
C GLU A 258 15.69 -3.52 -13.73
N GLN A 259 14.73 -2.74 -14.25
CA GLN A 259 14.87 -1.29 -14.45
C GLN A 259 15.07 -0.52 -13.15
N ALA A 260 14.53 -0.98 -12.03
CA ALA A 260 14.74 -0.34 -10.73
C ALA A 260 16.20 -0.44 -10.25
N GLN A 261 16.94 -1.46 -10.73
CA GLN A 261 18.37 -1.64 -10.45
C GLN A 261 19.27 -0.76 -11.33
N ASP A 262 18.82 -0.38 -12.52
CA ASP A 262 19.57 0.49 -13.42
C ASP A 262 19.45 1.96 -13.01
N VAL A 263 20.43 2.46 -12.25
CA VAL A 263 20.49 3.86 -11.80
C VAL A 263 20.46 4.88 -12.94
N HIS A 264 20.85 4.51 -14.17
CA HIS A 264 20.80 5.40 -15.33
C HIS A 264 19.40 5.49 -15.95
N TYR A 265 18.54 4.50 -15.72
CA TYR A 265 17.14 4.55 -16.14
C TYR A 265 16.31 5.45 -15.22
N CYS A 266 16.35 6.77 -15.41
CA CYS A 266 15.65 7.73 -14.54
C CYS A 266 14.57 8.52 -15.32
N PRO A 267 13.45 7.89 -15.70
CA PRO A 267 12.42 8.55 -16.49
C PRO A 267 11.76 9.68 -15.69
N CYS A 268 11.66 10.86 -16.30
CA CYS A 268 10.88 11.96 -15.73
C CYS A 268 9.38 11.62 -15.80
N VAL A 269 8.74 11.47 -14.65
CA VAL A 269 7.33 11.09 -14.55
C VAL A 269 6.47 12.34 -14.52
N ASN A 270 6.15 12.86 -15.71
CA ASN A 270 5.20 13.97 -15.87
C ASN A 270 3.98 13.59 -16.71
N THR A 271 3.99 12.39 -17.30
CA THR A 271 2.87 11.81 -18.05
C THR A 271 2.47 10.51 -17.41
N ARG A 272 1.14 10.30 -17.27
CA ARG A 272 0.57 9.13 -16.59
C ARG A 272 1.15 8.95 -15.17
N ALA A 273 1.20 10.02 -14.38
CA ALA A 273 1.77 9.98 -13.02
C ALA A 273 1.13 8.89 -12.14
N GLY A 274 -0.19 8.67 -12.28
CA GLY A 274 -0.89 7.59 -11.59
C GLY A 274 -0.66 6.17 -12.15
N TRP A 275 0.18 5.98 -13.17
CA TRP A 275 0.49 4.62 -13.67
C TRP A 275 1.36 3.87 -12.65
N ILE A 276 0.89 2.69 -12.24
CA ILE A 276 1.49 1.87 -11.18
C ILE A 276 2.98 1.61 -11.38
N LYS A 277 3.42 1.50 -12.64
CA LYS A 277 4.84 1.31 -12.98
C LYS A 277 5.74 2.28 -12.22
N TRP A 278 5.37 3.56 -12.16
CA TRP A 278 6.27 4.59 -11.64
C TRP A 278 6.46 4.50 -10.13
N GLY A 279 5.36 4.42 -9.37
CA GLY A 279 5.43 4.23 -7.92
C GLY A 279 6.14 2.93 -7.56
N PHE A 280 5.82 1.84 -8.26
CA PHE A 280 6.46 0.54 -8.07
C PHE A 280 7.96 0.57 -8.35
N LEU A 281 8.37 1.09 -9.51
CA LEU A 281 9.77 1.15 -9.92
C LEU A 281 10.61 1.99 -8.95
N TYR A 282 10.13 3.18 -8.59
CA TYR A 282 10.90 4.07 -7.71
C TYR A 282 10.95 3.55 -6.27
N ALA A 283 9.89 2.92 -5.76
CA ALA A 283 9.93 2.26 -4.45
C ALA A 283 11.01 1.17 -4.41
N PHE A 284 11.06 0.31 -5.44
CA PHE A 284 12.08 -0.74 -5.54
C PHE A 284 13.48 -0.19 -5.82
N ARG A 285 13.61 0.95 -6.51
CA ARG A 285 14.90 1.63 -6.70
C ARG A 285 15.46 2.13 -5.38
N HIS A 286 14.65 2.83 -4.59
CA HIS A 286 15.08 3.32 -3.29
C HIS A 286 15.37 2.17 -2.31
N LEU A 287 14.63 1.06 -2.40
CA LEU A 287 14.97 -0.16 -1.69
C LEU A 287 16.33 -0.74 -2.12
N HIS A 288 16.57 -0.87 -3.43
CA HIS A 288 17.84 -1.38 -3.97
C HIS A 288 19.03 -0.51 -3.54
N LEU A 289 18.87 0.81 -3.62
CA LEU A 289 19.88 1.78 -3.22
C LEU A 289 20.06 1.90 -1.71
N SER A 290 19.20 1.24 -0.90
CA SER A 290 19.15 1.42 0.55
C SER A 290 19.09 2.90 0.96
N SER A 291 18.27 3.67 0.24
CA SER A 291 18.12 5.10 0.46
C SER A 291 17.62 5.39 1.88
N SER A 292 18.01 6.52 2.45
CA SER A 292 17.37 6.99 3.69
C SER A 292 15.90 7.31 3.42
N PHE A 293 15.10 7.32 4.49
CA PHE A 293 13.69 7.68 4.40
C PHE A 293 13.49 9.06 3.75
N GLU A 294 14.32 10.04 4.12
CA GLU A 294 14.26 11.41 3.61
C GLU A 294 14.61 11.51 2.12
N ALA A 295 15.48 10.65 1.61
CA ALA A 295 15.87 10.64 0.20
C ALA A 295 14.87 9.84 -0.66
N ALA A 296 14.14 8.90 -0.06
CA ALA A 296 13.18 8.04 -0.76
C ALA A 296 11.78 8.63 -0.89
N ARG A 297 11.39 9.52 0.05
CA ARG A 297 10.07 10.15 0.07
C ARG A 297 9.97 11.35 -0.89
#